data_AF-A0A925TA99-F1
#
_entry.id   AF-A0A925TA99-F1
#
_cell.length_a   1.000
_cell.length_b   1.000
_cell.length_c   1.000
_cell.angle_alpha   90.00
_cell.angle_beta   90.00
_cell.angle_gamma   90.00
#
_symmetry.space_group_name_H-M   'P 1'
#
loop_
_entity.id
_entity.type
_entity.pdbx_description
1 polymer ?
#
loop_
_entity_poly.entity_id
_entity_poly.type
_entity_poly.pdbx_seq_one_letter_code
_entity_poly.pdbx_strand_id
1 'polypeptide(L)'
;MMILLLLASLGFFIAHILLIFTSFGKKGYQPQKYFWSHSTLWLAGIILSIALWKYSGKQEAVAINAFDTPFKKTLPVIVAFTLSLIAHLVVKFLVLPTLTQNQERRQL
;
A
#
# COMPACT_ATOMS: atom_id res chain seq x y z
N MET A 1 19.02 12.05 -7.19
CA MET A 1 18.05 11.19 -7.93
C MET A 1 17.50 10.06 -7.06
N MET A 2 18.33 9.27 -6.37
CA MET A 2 17.87 8.22 -5.43
C MET A 2 16.90 8.74 -4.37
N ILE A 3 17.25 9.82 -3.67
CA ILE A 3 16.41 10.43 -2.62
C ILE A 3 15.03 10.82 -3.14
N LEU A 4 14.94 11.31 -4.39
CA LEU A 4 13.65 11.68 -5.00
C LEU A 4 12.73 10.46 -5.17
N LEU A 5 13.27 9.30 -5.57
CA LEU A 5 12.49 8.07 -5.68
C LEU A 5 12.01 7.57 -4.32
N LEU A 6 12.87 7.66 -3.30
CA LEU A 6 12.50 7.29 -1.93
C LEU A 6 11.40 8.21 -1.38
N LEU A 7 11.54 9.52 -1.58
CA LEU A 7 10.53 10.50 -1.17
C LEU A 7 9.21 10.31 -1.94
N ALA A 8 9.26 10.02 -3.24
CA ALA A 8 8.07 9.73 -4.03
C ALA A 8 7.36 8.46 -3.53
N SER A 9 8.11 7.38 -3.30
CA SER A 9 7.56 6.13 -2.73
C SER A 9 6.93 6.38 -1.36
N LEU A 10 7.60 7.12 -0.48
CA LEU A 10 7.06 7.50 0.82
C LEU A 10 5.79 8.35 0.71
N GLY A 11 5.76 9.32 -0.20
CA GLY A 11 4.59 10.14 -0.48
C GLY A 11 3.38 9.31 -0.93
N PHE A 12 3.58 8.35 -1.82
CA PHE A 12 2.52 7.42 -2.24
C PHE A 12 2.05 6.51 -1.10
N PHE A 13 2.95 6.07 -0.23
CA PHE A 13 2.59 5.29 0.96
C PHE A 13 1.76 6.12 1.96
N ILE A 14 2.11 7.39 2.17
CA ILE A 14 1.30 8.30 2.99
C ILE A 14 -0.08 8.52 2.35
N ALA A 15 -0.12 8.76 1.04
CA ALA A 15 -1.37 8.92 0.30
C ALA A 15 -2.28 7.67 0.42
N HIS A 16 -1.68 6.47 0.39
CA HIS A 16 -2.39 5.21 0.64
C HIS A 16 -3.08 5.21 2.01
N ILE A 17 -2.37 5.56 3.08
CA ILE A 17 -2.91 5.62 4.45
C ILE A 17 -4.04 6.66 4.54
N LEU A 18 -3.87 7.85 3.97
CA LEU A 18 -4.92 8.87 4.00
C LEU A 18 -6.17 8.44 3.23
N LEU A 19 -6.01 7.80 2.07
CA LEU A 19 -7.11 7.30 1.27
C LEU A 19 -7.85 6.14 1.94
N ILE A 20 -7.15 5.25 2.66
CA ILE A 20 -7.83 4.14 3.35
C ILE A 20 -8.70 4.66 4.48
N PHE A 21 -8.22 5.60 5.31
CA PHE A 21 -9.04 6.21 6.36
C PHE A 21 -10.26 6.94 5.81
N THR A 22 -10.11 7.63 4.67
CA THR A 22 -11.24 8.34 4.05
C THR A 22 -12.18 7.43 3.28
N SER A 23 -11.80 6.17 2.99
CA SER A 23 -12.64 5.18 2.31
C SER A 23 -13.71 4.55 3.20
N PHE A 24 -13.52 4.56 4.54
CA PHE A 24 -14.45 4.02 5.54
C PHE A 24 -15.14 5.12 6.37
N GLY A 25 -15.60 6.19 5.72
CA GLY A 25 -16.16 7.36 6.38
C GLY A 25 -17.62 7.22 6.85
N LYS A 26 -18.17 8.30 7.43
CA LYS A 26 -19.55 8.39 7.96
C LYS A 26 -20.66 8.04 6.95
N LYS A 27 -20.39 8.18 5.64
CA LYS A 27 -21.31 7.83 4.55
C LYS A 27 -21.26 6.35 4.15
N GLY A 28 -20.51 5.52 4.88
CA GLY A 28 -20.27 4.12 4.56
C GLY A 28 -19.03 3.89 3.69
N TYR A 29 -18.90 2.65 3.22
CA TYR A 29 -17.78 2.18 2.41
C TYR A 29 -17.78 2.81 1.00
N GLN A 30 -16.66 3.43 0.62
CA GLN A 30 -16.46 4.04 -0.69
C GLN A 30 -15.47 3.20 -1.53
N PRO A 31 -15.98 2.26 -2.38
CA PRO A 31 -15.14 1.31 -3.10
C PRO A 31 -14.14 1.97 -4.06
N GLN A 32 -14.52 3.10 -4.67
CA GLN A 32 -13.62 3.84 -5.56
C GLN A 32 -12.40 4.38 -4.81
N LYS A 33 -12.59 5.04 -3.65
CA LYS A 33 -11.47 5.54 -2.83
C LYS A 33 -10.61 4.41 -2.28
N TYR A 34 -11.25 3.30 -1.94
CA TYR A 34 -10.56 2.09 -1.52
C TYR A 34 -9.66 1.54 -2.64
N PHE A 35 -10.14 1.48 -3.88
CA PHE A 35 -9.31 1.09 -5.03
C PHE A 35 -8.13 2.06 -5.26
N TRP A 36 -8.39 3.38 -5.24
CA TRP A 36 -7.33 4.39 -5.39
C TRP A 36 -6.26 4.29 -4.31
N SER A 37 -6.66 3.99 -3.06
CA SER A 37 -5.72 3.73 -1.96
C SER A 37 -4.77 2.57 -2.31
N HIS A 38 -5.27 1.47 -2.85
CA HIS A 38 -4.42 0.33 -3.23
C HIS A 38 -3.52 0.63 -4.42
N SER A 39 -4.02 1.36 -5.42
CA SER A 39 -3.21 1.83 -6.54
C SER A 39 -2.02 2.67 -6.07
N THR A 40 -2.21 3.54 -5.07
CA THR A 40 -1.09 4.31 -4.48
C THR A 40 -0.08 3.42 -3.76
N LEU A 41 -0.51 2.34 -3.09
CA LEU A 41 0.39 1.37 -2.47
C LEU A 41 1.21 0.60 -3.53
N TRP A 42 0.59 0.20 -4.63
CA TRP A 42 1.28 -0.49 -5.72
C TRP A 42 2.32 0.42 -6.37
N LEU A 43 1.98 1.69 -6.62
CA LEU A 43 2.93 2.69 -7.11
C LEU A 43 4.10 2.90 -6.15
N ALA A 44 3.84 2.98 -4.84
CA ALA A 44 4.89 3.08 -3.84
C ALA A 44 5.87 1.90 -3.92
N GLY A 45 5.35 0.67 -4.01
CA GLY A 45 6.15 -0.55 -4.16
C GLY A 45 6.96 -0.58 -5.46
N ILE A 46 6.35 -0.23 -6.59
CA ILE A 46 7.02 -0.19 -7.91
C ILE A 46 8.18 0.82 -7.90
N ILE A 47 7.92 2.04 -7.42
CA ILE A 47 8.95 3.10 -7.34
C ILE A 47 10.09 2.66 -6.42
N LEU A 48 9.77 2.04 -5.28
CA LEU A 48 10.78 1.54 -4.35
C LEU A 48 11.62 0.43 -4.98
N SER A 49 10.99 -0.53 -5.68
CA SER A 49 11.71 -1.57 -6.43
C SER A 49 12.61 -0.96 -7.51
N ILE A 50 12.14 0.03 -8.28
CA ILE A 50 12.97 0.74 -9.27
C ILE A 50 14.19 1.38 -8.60
N ALA A 51 14.04 1.98 -7.41
CA ALA A 51 15.15 2.53 -6.66
C ALA A 51 16.15 1.42 -6.26
N LEU A 52 15.70 0.28 -5.76
CA LEU A 52 16.56 -0.85 -5.41
C LEU A 52 17.32 -1.40 -6.62
N TRP A 53 16.65 -1.54 -7.77
CA TRP A 53 17.27 -2.01 -9.02
C TRP A 53 18.34 -1.05 -9.55
N LYS A 54 18.17 0.27 -9.36
CA LYS A 54 19.13 1.28 -9.84
C LYS A 54 20.32 1.53 -8.91
N TYR A 55 20.11 1.40 -7.60
CA TYR A 55 21.05 1.94 -6.60
C TYR A 55 21.63 0.90 -5.63
N SER A 56 21.08 -0.31 -5.49
CA SER A 56 21.74 -1.31 -4.64
C SER A 56 23.01 -1.86 -5.26
N GLY A 57 24.00 -2.19 -4.42
CA GLY A 57 25.30 -2.72 -4.83
C GLY A 57 26.35 -1.63 -5.13
N LYS A 58 25.96 -0.35 -5.06
CA LYS A 58 26.85 0.78 -5.41
C LYS A 58 27.54 1.43 -4.21
N GLN A 59 27.52 0.79 -3.04
CA GLN A 59 28.08 1.32 -1.77
C GLN A 59 27.48 2.68 -1.31
N GLU A 60 26.45 3.21 -1.97
CA GLU A 60 25.87 4.53 -1.65
C GLU A 60 25.11 4.57 -0.30
N ALA A 61 24.37 3.51 0.05
CA ALA A 61 23.62 3.46 1.30
C ALA A 61 23.52 2.02 1.85
N VAL A 62 23.97 1.81 3.09
CA VAL A 62 23.97 0.50 3.78
C VAL A 62 22.58 -0.15 3.75
N ALA A 63 21.53 0.63 4.01
CA ALA A 63 20.15 0.13 4.04
C ALA A 63 19.67 -0.40 2.66
N ILE A 64 20.07 0.24 1.56
CA ILE A 64 19.67 -0.19 0.21
C ILE A 64 20.51 -1.39 -0.25
N ASN A 65 21.78 -1.44 0.14
CA ASN A 65 22.67 -2.56 -0.18
C ASN A 65 22.24 -3.88 0.48
N ALA A 66 21.47 -3.84 1.58
CA ALA A 66 20.85 -5.03 2.15
C ALA A 66 19.96 -5.79 1.14
N PHE A 67 19.47 -5.09 0.11
CA PHE A 67 18.61 -5.60 -0.95
C PHE A 67 19.35 -5.98 -2.24
N ASP A 68 20.69 -6.13 -2.21
CA ASP A 68 21.48 -6.40 -3.42
C ASP A 68 21.41 -7.84 -3.95
N THR A 69 20.19 -8.35 -4.11
CA THR A 69 19.91 -9.58 -4.87
C THR A 69 18.67 -9.35 -5.74
N PRO A 70 18.57 -9.97 -6.92
CA PRO A 70 17.40 -9.83 -7.80
C PRO A 70 16.07 -10.08 -7.08
N PHE A 71 16.05 -11.07 -6.18
CA PHE A 71 14.88 -11.38 -5.35
C PHE A 71 14.53 -10.26 -4.37
N LYS A 72 15.51 -9.74 -3.62
CA LYS A 72 15.26 -8.67 -2.66
C LYS A 72 14.83 -7.36 -3.32
N LYS A 73 15.28 -7.09 -4.56
CA LYS A 73 14.89 -5.91 -5.34
C LYS A 73 13.40 -5.93 -5.75
N THR A 74 12.81 -7.12 -5.93
CA THR A 74 11.39 -7.28 -6.29
C THR A 74 10.46 -7.45 -5.08
N LEU A 75 11.02 -7.74 -3.89
CA LEU A 75 10.24 -7.88 -2.65
C LEU A 75 9.27 -6.72 -2.37
N PRO A 76 9.62 -5.43 -2.54
CA PRO A 76 8.69 -4.35 -2.24
C PRO A 76 7.37 -4.44 -3.02
N VAL A 77 7.42 -4.77 -4.31
CA VAL A 77 6.22 -4.96 -5.14
C VAL A 77 5.44 -6.19 -4.71
N ILE A 78 6.14 -7.30 -4.44
CA ILE A 78 5.51 -8.55 -3.98
C ILE A 78 4.75 -8.30 -2.67
N VAL A 79 5.42 -7.68 -1.69
CA VAL A 79 4.85 -7.35 -0.38
C VAL A 79 3.65 -6.41 -0.53
N ALA A 80 3.75 -5.36 -1.35
CA ALA A 80 2.65 -4.44 -1.62
C ALA A 80 1.43 -5.16 -2.21
N PHE A 81 1.64 -6.10 -3.13
CA PHE A 81 0.57 -6.89 -3.73
C PHE A 81 -0.04 -7.88 -2.75
N THR A 82 0.78 -8.59 -1.97
CA THR A 82 0.30 -9.53 -0.94
C THR A 82 -0.52 -8.81 0.13
N LEU A 83 -0.04 -7.67 0.64
CA LEU A 83 -0.78 -6.83 1.60
C LEU A 83 -2.10 -6.35 0.99
N SER A 84 -2.08 -5.91 -0.27
CA SER A 84 -3.28 -5.50 -0.99
C SER A 84 -4.31 -6.63 -1.09
N LEU A 85 -3.88 -7.85 -1.40
CA LEU A 85 -4.77 -9.00 -1.47
C LEU A 85 -5.38 -9.31 -0.11
N ILE A 86 -4.56 -9.36 0.94
CA ILE A 86 -5.03 -9.59 2.31
C ILE A 86 -6.04 -8.53 2.72
N ALA A 87 -5.76 -7.25 2.44
CA ALA A 87 -6.69 -6.16 2.74
C ALA A 87 -8.05 -6.35 2.05
N HIS A 88 -8.06 -6.76 0.77
CA HIS A 88 -9.31 -7.06 0.06
C HIS A 88 -10.08 -8.22 0.68
N LEU A 89 -9.38 -9.28 1.10
CA LEU A 89 -10.00 -10.42 1.79
C LEU A 89 -10.60 -9.98 3.12
N VAL A 90 -9.85 -9.24 3.94
CA VAL A 90 -10.34 -8.72 5.22
C VAL A 90 -11.55 -7.81 5.01
N VAL A 91 -11.52 -6.91 4.03
CA VAL A 91 -12.64 -6.01 3.79
C VAL A 91 -13.88 -6.75 3.32
N LYS A 92 -13.70 -7.70 2.39
CA LYS A 92 -14.80 -8.50 1.85
C LYS A 92 -15.44 -9.41 2.89
N PHE A 93 -14.64 -10.09 3.72
CA PHE A 93 -15.13 -11.14 4.61
C PHE A 93 -15.40 -10.67 6.04
N LEU A 94 -14.71 -9.63 6.53
CA LEU A 94 -14.87 -9.13 7.90
C LEU A 94 -15.52 -7.76 7.94
N VAL A 95 -15.00 -6.78 7.18
CA VAL A 95 -15.43 -5.38 7.34
C VAL A 95 -16.82 -5.14 6.78
N LEU A 96 -17.11 -5.57 5.54
CA LEU A 96 -18.42 -5.32 4.91
C LEU A 96 -19.58 -5.98 5.69
N PRO A 97 -19.53 -7.27 6.08
CA PRO A 97 -20.62 -7.87 6.86
C PRO A 97 -20.84 -7.17 8.20
N THR A 98 -19.76 -6.78 8.88
CA THR A 98 -19.83 -6.07 10.17
C THR A 98 -20.44 -4.68 10.03
N LEU A 99 -20.12 -3.96 8.95
CA LEU A 99 -20.70 -2.64 8.67
C LEU A 99 -22.21 -2.76 8.42
N THR A 100 -22.64 -3.72 7.59
CA THR A 100 -24.06 -3.95 7.29
C THR A 100 -24.85 -4.31 8.54
N GLN A 101 -24.38 -5.28 9.35
CA GLN A 101 -25.04 -5.68 10.60
C GLN A 101 -25.16 -4.53 11.62
N ASN A 102 -24.13 -3.67 11.71
CA ASN A 102 -24.16 -2.53 12.61
C ASN A 102 -25.10 -1.40 12.14
N GLN A 103 -25.34 -1.27 10.84
CA GLN A 103 -26.33 -0.34 10.31
C GLN A 103 -27.75 -0.79 10.66
N GLU A 104 -28.06 -2.09 10.52
CA GLU A 104 -29.37 -2.65 10.90
C GLU A 104 -29.66 -2.47 12.40
N ARG A 105 -28.68 -2.74 13.28
CA ARG A 105 -28.84 -2.53 14.74
C ARG A 105 -29.12 -1.09 15.15
N ARG A 106 -28.71 -0.09 14.38
CA ARG A 106 -28.94 1.33 14.70
C ARG A 106 -30.29 1.84 14.21
N GLN A 107 -31.01 1.04 13.43
CA GLN A 107 -32.35 1.36 12.90
C GLN A 107 -33.49 0.74 13.74
N LEU A 108 -33.15 -0.11 14.72
CA LEU A 108 -34.04 -0.67 15.74
C LEU A 108 -33.93 0.14 17.03
#